data_AF-A0A7K8BBU7-F1
#
_entry.id   AF-A0A7K8BBU7-F1
#
_cell.length_a   1.000
_cell.length_b   1.000
_cell.length_c   1.000
_cell.angle_alpha   90.00
_cell.angle_beta   90.00
_cell.angle_gamma   90.00
#
_symmetry.space_group_name_H-M   'P 1'
#
loop_
_entity.id
_entity.type
_entity.pdbx_description
1 polymer ?
#
loop_
_entity_poly.entity_id
_entity_poly.type
_entity_poly.pdbx_seq_one_letter_code
_entity_poly.pdbx_strand_id
1 'polypeptide(L)'
;MGEYGVAPGQRVAIVWDSSAPVEALKDLVDKVQALVGADNRVSVENVNQLHQSAHRESSFDVILSGMVPGSTAQHSVELLAEVARILKPGGRVLLKEPVVMESGNNGKIKTAAKLLTTLTLSGLVEVKELQKEALTPEEAQSVGEHLGYQGNDLLIIQIEGRKPNFEVGSSSQLKLSFAKTPGSSGKPSVDPAAAKLWTLSANDMNDEEMDLLDSDELLDSEDLKKPDPSSLRAPSCKEMGKKKACKNCTCGLAEELEQEKKSSQPKSACGNCYLGDAFRCASCPYLGMPAFKPGEKILLQENQLHDA
;
A
#
# COMPACT_ATOMS: atom_id res chain seq x y z
N MET A 1 29.84 -6.56 7.43
CA MET A 1 28.70 -7.11 6.65
C MET A 1 29.32 -8.05 5.63
N GLY A 2 28.84 -9.29 5.52
CA GLY A 2 29.38 -10.25 4.55
C GLY A 2 29.08 -9.84 3.10
N GLU A 3 29.60 -10.61 2.15
CA GLU A 3 29.49 -10.44 0.69
C GLU A 3 28.04 -10.22 0.18
N TYR A 4 27.05 -10.73 0.93
CA TYR A 4 25.63 -10.62 0.61
C TYR A 4 24.83 -9.68 1.54
N GLY A 5 25.51 -8.85 2.34
CA GLY A 5 24.84 -7.95 3.29
C GLY A 5 24.12 -8.64 4.45
N VAL A 6 24.33 -9.94 4.63
CA VAL A 6 23.74 -10.78 5.68
C VAL A 6 24.46 -10.56 7.01
N ALA A 7 23.68 -10.51 8.09
CA ALA A 7 24.14 -10.45 9.47
C ALA A 7 23.77 -11.72 10.24
N PRO A 8 24.52 -12.07 11.31
CA PRO A 8 24.21 -13.22 12.14
C PRO A 8 22.79 -13.13 12.71
N GLY A 9 22.06 -14.25 12.70
CA GLY A 9 20.68 -14.35 13.20
C GLY A 9 19.59 -13.81 12.27
N GLN A 10 19.90 -13.39 11.04
CA GLN A 10 18.86 -13.02 10.08
C GLN A 10 18.19 -14.25 9.44
N ARG A 11 16.90 -14.16 9.12
CA ARG A 11 16.23 -15.17 8.28
C ARG A 11 16.47 -14.84 6.81
N VAL A 12 17.07 -15.79 6.08
CA VAL A 12 17.48 -15.61 4.68
C VAL A 12 16.74 -16.61 3.80
N ALA A 13 16.17 -16.14 2.69
CA ALA A 13 15.64 -17.03 1.65
C ALA A 13 16.56 -16.97 0.42
N ILE A 14 16.92 -18.13 -0.12
CA ILE A 14 17.67 -18.28 -1.37
C ILE A 14 16.69 -18.78 -2.43
N VAL A 15 16.44 -17.96 -3.44
CA VAL A 15 15.56 -18.27 -4.56
C VAL A 15 16.41 -18.63 -5.77
N TRP A 16 16.31 -19.88 -6.22
CA TRP A 16 17.12 -20.45 -7.30
C TRP A 16 16.25 -20.90 -8.48
N ASP A 17 16.84 -20.94 -9.67
CA ASP A 17 16.20 -21.41 -10.90
C ASP A 17 16.81 -22.72 -11.39
N SER A 18 16.09 -23.43 -12.26
CA SER A 18 16.53 -24.75 -12.74
C SER A 18 17.78 -24.73 -13.62
N SER A 19 18.28 -23.56 -14.04
CA SER A 19 19.52 -23.47 -14.82
C SER A 19 20.78 -23.51 -13.95
N ALA A 20 20.67 -23.30 -12.64
CA ALA A 20 21.82 -23.26 -11.75
C ALA A 20 22.31 -24.67 -11.38
N PRO A 21 23.64 -24.93 -11.37
CA PRO A 21 24.18 -26.21 -10.95
C PRO A 21 23.95 -26.46 -9.46
N VAL A 22 23.61 -27.71 -9.13
CA VAL A 22 23.21 -28.10 -7.76
C VAL A 22 24.38 -27.99 -6.79
N GLU A 23 25.60 -28.21 -7.26
CA GLU A 23 26.84 -28.07 -6.49
C GLU A 23 27.04 -26.62 -6.06
N ALA A 24 26.90 -25.66 -6.98
CA ALA A 24 27.05 -24.24 -6.67
C ALA A 24 25.94 -23.74 -5.74
N LEU A 25 24.72 -24.29 -5.84
CA LEU A 25 23.64 -24.00 -4.91
C LEU A 25 23.98 -24.46 -3.49
N LYS A 26 24.50 -25.69 -3.33
CA LYS A 26 24.94 -26.20 -2.03
C LYS A 26 26.05 -25.35 -1.43
N ASP A 27 27.05 -25.00 -2.22
CA ASP A 27 28.16 -24.14 -1.78
C ASP A 27 27.66 -22.76 -1.32
N LEU A 28 26.67 -22.18 -2.02
CA LEU A 28 26.08 -20.91 -1.61
C LEU A 28 25.30 -21.05 -0.30
N VAL A 29 24.49 -22.11 -0.16
CA VAL A 29 23.73 -22.39 1.07
C VAL A 29 24.68 -22.56 2.26
N ASP A 30 25.77 -23.30 2.10
CA ASP A 30 26.77 -23.51 3.15
C ASP A 30 27.46 -22.20 3.55
N LYS A 31 27.83 -21.36 2.56
CA LYS A 31 28.39 -20.02 2.82
C LYS A 31 27.41 -19.13 3.58
N VAL A 32 26.14 -19.09 3.17
CA VAL A 32 25.11 -18.26 3.82
C VAL A 32 24.80 -18.79 5.22
N GLN A 33 24.70 -20.11 5.39
CA GLN A 33 24.48 -20.74 6.70
C GLN A 33 25.64 -20.43 7.66
N ALA A 34 26.88 -20.44 7.19
CA ALA A 34 28.04 -20.04 7.98
C ALA A 34 27.99 -18.55 8.41
N LEU A 35 27.42 -17.66 7.58
CA LEU A 35 27.24 -16.24 7.90
C LEU A 35 26.10 -15.98 8.88
N VAL A 36 25.02 -16.77 8.81
CA VAL A 36 23.82 -16.60 9.64
C VAL A 36 23.96 -17.24 11.02
N GLY A 37 24.66 -18.38 11.12
CA GLY A 37 24.85 -19.15 12.36
C GLY A 37 24.02 -20.45 12.40
N ALA A 38 24.14 -21.22 13.49
CA ALA A 38 23.68 -22.61 13.61
C ALA A 38 22.15 -22.86 13.64
N ASP A 39 21.34 -21.80 13.54
CA ASP A 39 19.89 -21.95 13.53
C ASP A 39 19.41 -22.13 12.07
N ASN A 40 18.46 -23.03 11.82
CA ASN A 40 17.77 -23.26 10.53
C ASN A 40 17.00 -22.02 10.04
N ARG A 41 17.73 -20.95 9.72
CA ARG A 41 17.23 -19.64 9.32
C ARG A 41 17.43 -19.40 7.82
N VAL A 42 18.05 -20.34 7.11
CA VAL A 42 18.18 -20.34 5.65
C VAL A 42 17.09 -21.22 5.05
N SER A 43 16.30 -20.65 4.15
CA SER A 43 15.30 -21.38 3.35
C SER A 43 15.70 -21.35 1.88
N VAL A 44 15.45 -22.44 1.17
CA VAL A 44 15.83 -22.60 -0.23
C VAL A 44 14.58 -22.86 -1.05
N GLU A 45 14.26 -21.98 -1.98
CA GLU A 45 13.01 -21.99 -2.74
C GLU A 45 13.30 -21.93 -4.24
N ASN A 46 12.49 -22.62 -5.04
CA ASN A 46 12.59 -22.52 -6.49
C ASN A 46 11.73 -21.36 -7.00
N VAL A 47 12.24 -20.60 -7.98
CA VAL A 47 11.52 -19.47 -8.62
C VAL A 47 10.09 -19.84 -9.02
N ASN A 48 9.89 -21.04 -9.59
CA ASN A 48 8.57 -21.47 -10.07
C ASN A 48 7.61 -21.93 -8.96
N GLN A 49 8.13 -22.20 -7.77
CA GLN A 49 7.35 -22.73 -6.63
C GLN A 49 7.12 -21.68 -5.54
N LEU A 50 7.78 -20.53 -5.58
CA LEU A 50 7.66 -19.50 -4.54
C LEU A 50 6.21 -19.04 -4.30
N HIS A 51 5.39 -18.99 -5.35
CA HIS A 51 3.97 -18.64 -5.21
C HIS A 51 3.15 -19.75 -4.53
N GLN A 52 3.59 -21.01 -4.65
CA GLN A 52 2.91 -22.18 -4.07
C GLN A 52 3.40 -22.51 -2.66
N SER A 53 4.60 -22.05 -2.28
CA SER A 53 5.20 -22.35 -0.97
C SER A 53 4.50 -21.62 0.20
N ALA A 54 3.57 -20.70 -0.09
CA ALA A 54 2.65 -20.07 0.86
C ALA A 54 3.33 -19.58 2.15
N HIS A 55 4.53 -19.00 2.03
CA HIS A 55 5.25 -18.47 3.19
C HIS A 55 4.42 -17.41 3.91
N ARG A 56 4.63 -17.30 5.23
CA ARG A 56 4.05 -16.21 6.01
C ARG A 56 4.57 -14.87 5.52
N GLU A 57 3.68 -13.88 5.45
CA GLU A 57 4.04 -12.48 5.17
C GLU A 57 5.10 -11.99 6.16
N SER A 58 6.03 -11.16 5.66
CA SER A 58 7.06 -10.53 6.51
C SER A 58 7.84 -11.53 7.39
N SER A 59 8.27 -12.64 6.79
CA SER A 59 9.01 -13.70 7.47
C SER A 59 10.52 -13.57 7.33
N PHE A 60 11.02 -13.10 6.18
CA PHE A 60 12.45 -13.04 5.86
C PHE A 60 13.05 -11.63 6.00
N ASP A 61 14.30 -11.56 6.46
CA ASP A 61 15.06 -10.32 6.59
C ASP A 61 15.84 -9.99 5.32
N VAL A 62 16.38 -11.04 4.66
CA VAL A 62 17.16 -10.92 3.42
C VAL A 62 16.70 -11.98 2.42
N ILE A 63 16.57 -11.62 1.15
CA ILE A 63 16.28 -12.56 0.06
C ILE A 63 17.35 -12.45 -1.01
N LEU A 64 17.91 -13.59 -1.41
CA LEU A 64 18.92 -13.72 -2.44
C LEU A 64 18.28 -14.46 -3.62
N SER A 65 18.07 -13.77 -4.75
CA SER A 65 17.39 -14.34 -5.92
C SER A 65 18.30 -14.33 -7.14
N GLY A 66 18.49 -15.49 -7.78
CA GLY A 66 19.41 -15.63 -8.92
C GLY A 66 20.89 -15.49 -8.57
N MET A 67 21.25 -15.47 -7.28
CA MET A 67 22.63 -15.25 -6.82
C MET A 67 23.53 -16.48 -6.95
N VAL A 68 22.99 -17.62 -7.41
CA VAL A 68 23.77 -18.84 -7.65
C VAL A 68 24.61 -18.65 -8.93
N PRO A 69 25.92 -18.94 -8.91
CA PRO A 69 26.75 -18.90 -10.12
C PRO A 69 26.14 -19.76 -11.24
N GLY A 70 26.06 -19.23 -12.46
CA GLY A 70 25.43 -19.93 -13.60
C GLY A 70 23.89 -19.83 -13.66
N SER A 71 23.26 -19.13 -12.72
CA SER A 71 21.82 -18.85 -12.76
C SER A 71 21.45 -17.90 -13.90
N THR A 72 20.36 -18.19 -14.59
CA THR A 72 19.80 -17.36 -15.67
C THR A 72 18.39 -16.90 -15.32
N ALA A 73 18.14 -16.73 -14.02
CA ALA A 73 16.83 -16.42 -13.47
C ALA A 73 16.27 -15.10 -14.02
N GLN A 74 15.03 -15.15 -14.49
CA GLN A 74 14.26 -13.97 -14.89
C GLN A 74 13.18 -13.67 -13.85
N HIS A 75 13.11 -12.43 -13.37
CA HIS A 75 12.17 -12.06 -12.32
C HIS A 75 10.92 -11.41 -12.92
N SER A 76 9.79 -12.11 -12.90
CA SER A 76 8.50 -11.52 -13.28
C SER A 76 8.00 -10.53 -12.22
N VAL A 77 7.03 -9.67 -12.57
CA VAL A 77 6.40 -8.76 -11.60
C VAL A 77 5.73 -9.55 -10.47
N GLU A 78 5.12 -10.68 -10.80
CA GLU A 78 4.44 -11.57 -9.83
C GLU A 78 5.42 -12.16 -8.82
N LEU A 79 6.59 -12.64 -9.30
CA LEU A 79 7.64 -13.14 -8.42
C LEU A 79 8.16 -12.05 -7.50
N LEU A 80 8.42 -10.85 -8.03
CA LEU A 80 8.91 -9.72 -7.23
C LEU A 80 7.87 -9.23 -6.22
N ALA A 81 6.59 -9.25 -6.57
CA ALA A 81 5.50 -8.95 -5.63
C ALA A 81 5.44 -9.99 -4.50
N GLU A 82 5.63 -11.27 -4.82
CA GLU A 82 5.69 -12.33 -3.83
C GLU A 82 6.92 -12.19 -2.91
N VAL A 83 8.09 -11.86 -3.47
CA VAL A 83 9.31 -11.51 -2.72
C VAL A 83 9.06 -10.33 -1.78
N ALA A 84 8.42 -9.27 -2.25
CA ALA A 84 8.05 -8.11 -1.43
C ALA A 84 7.04 -8.48 -0.32
N ARG A 85 6.13 -9.43 -0.57
CA ARG A 85 5.17 -9.93 0.42
C ARG A 85 5.87 -10.66 1.58
N ILE A 86 6.80 -11.56 1.26
CA ILE A 86 7.49 -12.42 2.26
C ILE A 86 8.64 -11.69 2.99
N LEU A 87 9.17 -10.60 2.43
CA LEU A 87 10.13 -9.72 3.09
C LEU A 87 9.51 -8.98 4.27
N LYS A 88 10.27 -8.82 5.35
CA LYS A 88 9.92 -7.91 6.46
C LYS A 88 10.04 -6.45 6.05
N PRO A 89 9.28 -5.53 6.67
CA PRO A 89 9.51 -4.08 6.50
C PRO A 89 10.97 -3.71 6.81
N GLY A 90 11.61 -2.96 5.91
CA GLY A 90 13.05 -2.64 6.00
C GLY A 90 13.98 -3.79 5.60
N GLY A 91 13.43 -4.96 5.24
CA GLY A 91 14.15 -6.10 4.70
C GLY A 91 14.75 -5.81 3.33
N ARG A 92 15.74 -6.60 2.95
CA ARG A 92 16.55 -6.41 1.73
C ARG A 92 16.38 -7.56 0.76
N VAL A 93 16.39 -7.26 -0.53
CA VAL A 93 16.55 -8.24 -1.60
C VAL A 93 17.78 -7.93 -2.43
N LEU A 94 18.56 -8.97 -2.75
CA LEU A 94 19.59 -8.93 -3.79
C LEU A 94 19.17 -9.83 -4.94
N LEU A 95 19.21 -9.29 -6.14
CA LEU A 95 18.81 -9.96 -7.38
C LEU A 95 19.97 -9.99 -8.36
N LYS A 96 20.17 -11.13 -9.03
CA LYS A 96 21.02 -11.26 -10.23
C LYS A 96 20.12 -11.61 -11.42
N GLU A 97 20.15 -10.83 -12.49
CA GLU A 97 19.41 -11.15 -13.71
C GLU A 97 20.23 -10.80 -14.96
N PRO A 98 20.23 -11.66 -16.00
CA PRO A 98 20.75 -11.30 -17.31
C PRO A 98 19.84 -10.28 -18.01
N VAL A 99 20.41 -9.16 -18.43
CA VAL A 99 19.71 -8.07 -19.13
C VAL A 99 20.38 -7.76 -20.47
N VAL A 100 19.62 -7.18 -21.38
CA VAL A 100 20.14 -6.71 -22.68
C VAL A 100 20.57 -5.25 -22.59
N MET A 101 21.71 -4.91 -23.21
CA MET A 101 22.24 -3.55 -23.34
C MET A 101 21.40 -2.69 -24.30
N GLU A 102 21.06 -3.23 -25.46
CA GLU A 102 20.27 -2.54 -26.48
C GLU A 102 18.89 -3.17 -26.63
N SER A 103 17.87 -2.33 -26.79
CA SER A 103 16.48 -2.79 -26.88
C SER A 103 16.20 -3.38 -28.28
N GLY A 104 16.77 -4.55 -28.56
CA GLY A 104 16.35 -5.37 -29.70
C GLY A 104 14.91 -5.85 -29.50
N ASN A 105 14.11 -5.87 -30.57
CA ASN A 105 12.67 -6.20 -30.57
C ASN A 105 12.28 -7.60 -30.05
N ASN A 106 13.22 -8.39 -29.51
CA ASN A 106 12.97 -9.70 -28.94
C ASN A 106 12.57 -9.56 -27.47
N GLY A 107 11.28 -9.33 -27.21
CA GLY A 107 10.70 -8.97 -25.91
C GLY A 107 10.77 -10.00 -24.77
N LYS A 108 11.67 -10.99 -24.81
CA LYS A 108 11.82 -12.00 -23.74
C LYS A 108 12.77 -11.57 -22.61
N ILE A 109 13.85 -10.85 -22.91
CA ILE A 109 14.82 -10.39 -21.92
C ILE A 109 14.65 -8.89 -21.69
N LYS A 110 14.73 -8.46 -20.44
CA LYS A 110 14.53 -7.06 -20.06
C LYS A 110 15.82 -6.26 -20.23
N THR A 111 15.68 -4.95 -20.40
CA THR A 111 16.80 -4.01 -20.25
C THR A 111 17.00 -3.68 -18.76
N ALA A 112 18.18 -3.20 -18.39
CA ALA A 112 18.48 -2.78 -17.01
C ALA A 112 17.46 -1.76 -16.47
N ALA A 113 17.10 -0.77 -17.29
CA ALA A 113 16.09 0.23 -16.94
C ALA A 113 14.71 -0.40 -16.71
N LYS A 114 14.29 -1.34 -17.57
CA LYS A 114 13.01 -2.04 -17.41
C LYS A 114 12.99 -2.90 -16.15
N LEU A 115 14.11 -3.51 -15.76
CA LEU A 115 14.22 -4.27 -14.52
C LEU A 115 14.09 -3.37 -13.28
N LEU A 116 14.78 -2.22 -13.26
CA LEU A 116 14.65 -1.21 -12.20
C LEU A 116 13.20 -0.71 -12.05
N THR A 117 12.54 -0.41 -13.16
CA THR A 117 11.12 -0.03 -13.15
C THR A 117 10.23 -1.16 -12.65
N THR A 118 10.49 -2.41 -13.05
CA THR A 118 9.75 -3.59 -12.57
C THR A 118 9.87 -3.75 -11.06
N LEU A 119 11.07 -3.57 -10.50
CA LEU A 119 11.32 -3.63 -9.06
C LEU A 119 10.56 -2.52 -8.30
N THR A 120 10.60 -1.31 -8.84
CA THR A 120 9.87 -0.18 -8.26
C THR A 120 8.36 -0.42 -8.26
N LEU A 121 7.81 -0.94 -9.38
CA LEU A 121 6.39 -1.27 -9.50
C LEU A 121 5.96 -2.45 -8.62
N SER A 122 6.89 -3.33 -8.23
CA SER A 122 6.61 -4.43 -7.29
C SER A 122 6.52 -3.98 -5.82
N GLY A 123 6.79 -2.70 -5.53
CA GLY A 123 6.68 -2.12 -4.20
C GLY A 123 7.99 -2.06 -3.41
N LEU A 124 9.14 -2.33 -4.06
CA LEU A 124 10.46 -2.15 -3.48
C LEU A 124 10.92 -0.70 -3.62
N VAL A 125 11.57 -0.19 -2.57
CA VAL A 125 12.16 1.15 -2.49
C VAL A 125 13.69 1.05 -2.43
N GLU A 126 14.36 2.19 -2.61
CA GLU A 126 15.83 2.29 -2.58
C GLU A 126 16.52 1.29 -3.53
N VAL A 127 15.97 1.13 -4.73
CA VAL A 127 16.53 0.22 -5.73
C VAL A 127 17.86 0.77 -6.24
N LYS A 128 18.93 0.00 -6.06
CA LYS A 128 20.31 0.37 -6.42
C LYS A 128 20.96 -0.71 -7.25
N GLU A 129 21.53 -0.33 -8.38
CA GLU A 129 22.39 -1.20 -9.16
C GLU A 129 23.77 -1.29 -8.49
N LEU A 130 24.19 -2.50 -8.11
CA LEU A 130 25.43 -2.73 -7.39
C LEU A 130 26.59 -3.05 -8.34
N GLN A 131 26.38 -3.98 -9.27
CA GLN A 131 27.44 -4.50 -10.14
C GLN A 131 26.90 -4.87 -11.53
N LYS A 132 27.74 -4.70 -12.55
CA LYS A 132 27.53 -5.15 -13.92
C LYS A 132 28.67 -6.08 -14.30
N GLU A 133 28.36 -7.32 -14.65
CA GLU A 133 29.34 -8.33 -15.03
C GLU A 133 29.08 -8.78 -16.47
N ALA A 134 30.15 -8.99 -17.23
CA ALA A 134 30.07 -9.66 -18.53
C ALA A 134 29.80 -11.15 -18.32
N LEU A 135 28.99 -11.76 -19.18
CA LEU A 135 28.71 -13.19 -19.09
C LEU A 135 29.96 -14.00 -19.35
N THR A 136 30.17 -15.05 -18.54
CA THR A 136 31.10 -16.12 -18.90
C THR A 136 30.56 -16.90 -20.12
N PRO A 137 31.43 -17.56 -20.91
CA PRO A 137 30.97 -18.33 -22.07
C PRO A 137 29.98 -19.45 -21.70
N GLU A 138 30.12 -20.02 -20.51
CA GLU A 138 29.21 -21.03 -19.96
C GLU A 138 27.82 -20.44 -19.65
N GLU A 139 27.78 -19.25 -19.05
CA GLU A 139 26.53 -18.52 -18.78
C GLU A 139 25.87 -18.07 -20.08
N ALA A 140 26.65 -17.62 -21.07
CA ALA A 140 26.12 -17.26 -22.39
C ALA A 140 25.46 -18.46 -23.10
N GLN A 141 26.06 -19.65 -23.01
CA GLN A 141 25.45 -20.88 -23.51
C GLN A 141 24.18 -21.23 -22.73
N SER A 142 24.20 -21.15 -21.40
CA SER A 142 23.04 -21.42 -20.55
C SER A 142 21.88 -20.47 -20.86
N VAL A 143 22.14 -19.19 -21.08
CA VAL A 143 21.14 -18.21 -21.53
C VAL A 143 20.59 -18.55 -22.92
N GLY A 144 21.46 -18.97 -23.85
CA GLY A 144 21.04 -19.41 -25.18
C GLY A 144 20.10 -20.62 -25.13
N GLU A 145 20.42 -21.61 -24.29
CA GLU A 145 19.63 -22.84 -24.14
C GLU A 145 18.31 -22.60 -23.38
N HIS A 146 18.35 -21.89 -22.25
CA HIS A 146 17.18 -21.73 -21.36
C HIS A 146 16.27 -20.58 -21.77
N LEU A 147 16.83 -19.46 -22.25
CA LEU A 147 16.06 -18.27 -22.63
C LEU A 147 15.81 -18.17 -24.14
N GLY A 148 16.51 -18.99 -24.94
CA GLY A 148 16.36 -19.02 -26.40
C GLY A 148 16.81 -17.72 -27.07
N TYR A 149 17.77 -17.01 -26.45
CA TYR A 149 18.29 -15.74 -26.94
C TYR A 149 19.64 -15.94 -27.63
N GLN A 150 19.80 -15.39 -28.84
CA GLN A 150 21.00 -15.55 -29.66
C GLN A 150 21.77 -14.24 -29.89
N GLY A 151 21.50 -13.20 -29.10
CA GLY A 151 22.28 -11.96 -29.14
C GLY A 151 23.49 -12.02 -28.19
N ASN A 152 24.56 -11.30 -28.53
CA ASN A 152 25.76 -11.20 -27.70
C ASN A 152 25.74 -9.97 -26.77
N ASP A 153 24.63 -9.23 -26.73
CA ASP A 153 24.53 -7.93 -26.05
C ASP A 153 24.02 -8.07 -24.60
N LEU A 154 24.33 -9.20 -23.97
CA LEU A 154 23.89 -9.52 -22.61
C LEU A 154 24.92 -9.08 -21.58
N LEU A 155 24.42 -8.60 -20.45
CA LEU A 155 25.17 -8.37 -19.23
C LEU A 155 24.41 -8.96 -18.07
N ILE A 156 25.11 -9.43 -17.05
CA ILE A 156 24.48 -9.78 -15.79
C ILE A 156 24.55 -8.57 -14.88
N ILE A 157 23.40 -8.16 -14.34
CA ILE A 157 23.35 -7.06 -13.39
C ILE A 157 22.90 -7.55 -12.02
N GLN A 158 23.53 -7.00 -11.00
CA GLN A 158 23.18 -7.20 -9.61
C GLN A 158 22.48 -5.95 -9.07
N ILE A 159 21.27 -6.12 -8.55
CA ILE A 159 20.45 -5.04 -8.00
C ILE A 159 20.10 -5.33 -6.54
N GLU A 160 20.22 -4.33 -5.68
CA GLU A 160 19.66 -4.33 -4.33
C GLU A 160 18.34 -3.57 -4.32
N GLY A 161 17.34 -4.10 -3.61
CA GLY A 161 16.09 -3.40 -3.29
C GLY A 161 15.73 -3.57 -1.82
N ARG A 162 14.89 -2.67 -1.29
CA ARG A 162 14.40 -2.74 0.09
C ARG A 162 12.89 -2.73 0.15
N LYS A 163 12.31 -3.48 1.08
CA LYS A 163 10.89 -3.31 1.40
C LYS A 163 10.72 -2.04 2.23
N PRO A 164 9.77 -1.15 1.89
CA PRO A 164 9.50 0.02 2.71
C PRO A 164 9.08 -0.37 4.14
N ASN A 165 9.20 0.57 5.08
CA ASN A 165 8.89 0.34 6.49
C ASN A 165 7.39 0.25 6.81
N PHE A 166 6.52 0.11 5.81
CA PHE A 166 5.08 -0.02 5.99
C PHE A 166 4.56 -1.23 5.18
N GLU A 167 3.50 -1.84 5.67
CA GLU A 167 2.81 -2.94 5.01
C GLU A 167 1.56 -2.42 4.28
N VAL A 168 1.14 -3.13 3.24
CA VAL A 168 -0.06 -2.78 2.47
C VAL A 168 -1.27 -2.84 3.40
N GLY A 169 -2.00 -1.72 3.53
CA GLY A 169 -3.11 -1.59 4.49
C GLY A 169 -2.74 -0.96 5.84
N SER A 170 -1.45 -0.64 6.07
CA SER A 170 -1.06 0.19 7.20
C SER A 170 -1.60 1.60 7.01
N SER A 171 -2.44 2.05 7.94
CA SER A 171 -2.89 3.45 8.00
C SER A 171 -2.07 4.17 9.05
N SER A 172 -1.31 5.17 8.61
CA SER A 172 -0.66 6.14 9.49
C SER A 172 -1.50 7.40 9.46
N GLN A 173 -2.04 7.79 10.62
CA GLN A 173 -2.69 9.08 10.76
C GLN A 173 -1.65 10.17 10.47
N LEU A 174 -1.79 10.85 9.33
CA LEU A 174 -1.07 12.07 9.09
C LEU A 174 -1.49 13.04 10.18
N LYS A 175 -0.56 13.40 11.08
CA LYS A 175 -0.76 14.49 12.05
C LYS A 175 -0.74 15.81 11.29
N LEU A 176 -1.81 16.04 10.54
CA LEU A 176 -2.08 17.31 9.91
C LEU A 176 -2.53 18.23 11.05
N SER A 177 -1.63 19.12 11.48
CA SER A 177 -1.90 20.14 12.48
C SER A 177 -2.87 21.20 11.93
N PHE A 178 -4.12 20.81 11.69
CA PHE A 178 -5.25 21.70 11.38
C PHE A 178 -6.00 22.17 12.63
N ALA A 179 -5.50 21.82 13.82
CA ALA A 179 -5.97 22.40 15.07
C ALA A 179 -5.52 23.86 15.14
N LYS A 180 -6.45 24.76 14.80
CA LYS A 180 -6.37 26.20 15.02
C LYS A 180 -6.10 26.43 16.50
N THR A 181 -4.86 26.71 16.86
CA THR A 181 -4.51 27.22 18.18
C THR A 181 -5.11 28.63 18.32
N PRO A 182 -5.84 28.94 19.39
CA PRO A 182 -6.30 30.30 19.63
C PRO A 182 -5.12 31.12 20.15
N GLY A 183 -4.68 32.09 19.35
CA GLY A 183 -3.91 33.25 19.82
C GLY A 183 -2.41 33.03 20.05
N SER A 184 -1.62 33.26 19.01
CA SER A 184 -0.28 33.82 19.13
C SER A 184 -0.01 34.66 17.88
N SER A 185 -0.15 35.97 18.04
CA SER A 185 0.28 36.97 17.08
C SER A 185 1.80 36.88 16.87
N GLY A 186 2.21 36.19 15.81
CA GLY A 186 3.58 36.14 15.34
C GLY A 186 3.61 35.40 14.01
N LYS A 187 3.91 36.11 12.92
CA LYS A 187 4.19 35.51 11.61
C LYS A 187 5.28 34.44 11.79
N PRO A 188 5.11 33.20 11.30
CA PRO A 188 6.24 32.31 11.17
C PRO A 188 7.14 32.87 10.05
N SER A 189 8.28 33.44 10.42
CA SER A 189 9.34 33.73 9.46
C SER A 189 9.88 32.40 8.96
N VAL A 190 9.50 32.04 7.74
CA VAL A 190 10.13 30.92 7.03
C VAL A 190 11.54 31.38 6.66
N ASP A 191 12.56 30.61 7.04
CA ASP A 191 13.95 30.89 6.68
C ASP A 191 14.07 31.06 5.15
N PRO A 192 14.72 32.12 4.64
CA PRO A 192 14.81 32.39 3.20
C PRO A 192 15.57 31.29 2.42
N ALA A 193 16.27 30.40 3.13
CA ALA A 193 16.90 29.21 2.57
C ALA A 193 15.90 28.08 2.26
N ALA A 194 14.80 27.98 3.02
CA ALA A 194 13.77 26.95 2.82
C ALA A 194 12.84 27.29 1.66
N ALA A 195 12.58 28.58 1.40
CA ALA A 195 11.88 29.02 0.20
C ALA A 195 12.67 28.68 -1.08
N LYS A 196 14.01 28.86 -1.06
CA LYS A 196 14.90 28.52 -2.19
C LYS A 196 14.97 27.03 -2.53
N LEU A 197 14.70 26.13 -1.59
CA LEU A 197 14.71 24.68 -1.85
C LEU A 197 13.47 24.19 -2.62
N TRP A 198 12.35 24.91 -2.50
CA TRP A 198 11.11 24.58 -3.22
C TRP A 198 11.05 25.21 -4.62
N THR A 199 12.06 25.99 -5.01
CA THR A 199 12.18 26.62 -6.33
C THR A 199 13.24 25.96 -7.23
N LEU A 200 13.93 24.90 -6.79
CA LEU A 200 15.04 24.29 -7.55
C LEU A 200 14.61 23.06 -8.36
N SER A 201 13.63 23.24 -9.24
CA SER A 201 13.48 22.37 -10.43
C SER A 201 13.40 23.16 -11.74
N ALA A 202 13.83 24.42 -11.74
CA ALA A 202 13.87 25.27 -12.93
C ALA A 202 15.28 25.84 -13.23
N ASN A 203 16.35 25.19 -12.79
CA ASN A 203 17.71 25.70 -12.99
C ASN A 203 18.39 25.21 -14.28
N ASP A 204 17.63 25.04 -15.37
CA ASP A 204 18.20 24.75 -16.69
C ASP A 204 17.42 25.41 -17.85
N MET A 205 17.16 26.72 -17.74
CA MET A 205 17.03 27.61 -18.90
C MET A 205 17.56 28.99 -18.52
N ASN A 206 18.61 29.38 -19.23
CA ASN A 206 19.29 30.67 -19.14
C ASN A 206 18.40 31.79 -19.71
N ASP A 207 17.58 32.43 -18.85
CA ASP A 207 16.99 33.74 -19.09
C ASP A 207 16.79 34.47 -17.75
N GLU A 208 17.69 35.43 -17.46
CA GLU A 208 17.69 36.27 -16.24
C GLU A 208 16.70 37.46 -16.33
N GLU A 209 15.58 37.33 -17.04
CA GLU A 209 14.54 38.38 -17.13
C GLU A 209 13.12 37.81 -17.28
N MET A 210 12.78 36.79 -16.49
CA MET A 210 11.38 36.48 -16.22
C MET A 210 11.16 36.44 -14.72
N ASP A 211 10.81 37.61 -14.18
CA ASP A 211 10.24 37.73 -12.84
C ASP A 211 8.93 36.92 -12.84
N LEU A 212 8.97 35.72 -12.25
CA LEU A 212 7.81 34.84 -12.14
C LEU A 212 6.77 35.57 -11.29
N LEU A 213 5.79 36.20 -11.95
CA LEU A 213 4.70 36.94 -11.31
C LEU A 213 4.03 36.07 -10.24
N ASP A 214 4.08 36.54 -9.00
CA ASP A 214 3.44 35.88 -7.87
C ASP A 214 1.91 35.89 -8.07
N SER A 215 1.32 34.69 -8.10
CA SER A 215 -0.13 34.54 -8.31
C SER A 215 -0.95 35.12 -7.16
N ASP A 216 -0.36 35.26 -5.96
CA ASP A 216 -1.01 35.89 -4.82
C ASP A 216 -0.95 37.43 -4.88
N GLU A 217 -0.01 38.03 -5.61
CA GLU A 217 0.06 39.48 -5.85
C GLU A 217 -0.94 39.94 -6.93
N LEU A 218 -1.40 39.02 -7.77
CA LEU A 218 -2.44 39.27 -8.77
C LEU A 218 -3.87 39.23 -8.21
N LEU A 219 -4.06 38.86 -6.95
CA LEU A 219 -5.38 38.82 -6.32
C LEU A 219 -5.59 40.05 -5.42
N ASP A 220 -6.63 40.81 -5.70
CA ASP A 220 -6.98 41.96 -4.89
C ASP A 220 -7.69 41.54 -3.61
N SER A 221 -7.72 42.44 -2.63
CA SER A 221 -8.43 42.24 -1.35
C SER A 221 -9.94 41.94 -1.49
N GLU A 222 -10.50 42.11 -2.68
CA GLU A 222 -11.88 41.77 -3.02
C GLU A 222 -12.06 40.32 -3.45
N ASP A 223 -11.07 39.71 -4.12
CA ASP A 223 -11.10 38.30 -4.55
C ASP A 223 -10.99 37.32 -3.37
N LEU A 224 -10.34 37.77 -2.29
CA LEU A 224 -10.23 37.02 -1.03
C LEU A 224 -11.56 36.96 -0.24
N LYS A 225 -12.57 37.76 -0.62
CA LYS A 225 -13.88 37.75 0.04
C LYS A 225 -14.70 36.59 -0.49
N LYS A 226 -14.91 35.59 0.38
CA LYS A 226 -15.79 34.46 0.08
C LYS A 226 -17.21 34.98 -0.21
N PRO A 227 -17.83 34.62 -1.35
CA PRO A 227 -19.19 35.04 -1.67
C PRO A 227 -20.20 34.46 -0.69
N ASP A 228 -21.30 35.19 -0.48
CA ASP A 228 -22.35 34.82 0.49
C ASP A 228 -22.99 33.47 0.10
N PRO A 229 -23.09 32.52 1.04
CA PRO A 229 -23.58 31.17 0.76
C PRO A 229 -25.04 31.13 0.30
N SER A 230 -25.80 32.20 0.51
CA SER A 230 -27.19 32.34 0.04
C SER A 230 -27.23 32.70 -1.45
N SER A 231 -26.24 33.44 -1.95
CA SER A 231 -26.12 33.79 -3.37
C SER A 231 -25.67 32.61 -4.25
N LEU A 232 -24.98 31.63 -3.64
CA LEU A 232 -24.52 30.42 -4.33
C LEU A 232 -25.61 29.33 -4.44
N ARG A 233 -26.78 29.53 -3.83
CA ARG A 233 -27.90 28.59 -3.96
C ARG A 233 -28.64 28.86 -5.27
N ALA A 234 -28.55 27.92 -6.21
CA ALA A 234 -29.39 27.93 -7.40
C ALA A 234 -30.88 27.97 -7.01
N PRO A 235 -31.72 28.77 -7.69
CA PRO A 235 -33.15 28.91 -7.38
C PRO A 235 -33.94 27.60 -7.52
N SER A 236 -33.37 26.57 -8.16
CA SER A 236 -33.90 25.21 -8.26
C SER A 236 -33.65 24.33 -7.03
N CYS A 237 -32.86 24.80 -6.05
CA CYS A 237 -32.53 24.07 -4.82
C CYS A 237 -33.27 24.67 -3.60
N LYS A 238 -34.54 25.03 -3.77
CA LYS A 238 -35.47 25.24 -2.65
C LYS A 238 -36.17 23.92 -2.35
N GLU A 239 -35.80 23.31 -1.24
CA GLU A 239 -36.55 22.28 -0.50
C GLU A 239 -37.01 21.02 -1.26
N MET A 240 -36.09 20.33 -1.93
CA MET A 240 -36.37 18.95 -2.38
C MET A 240 -35.75 17.92 -1.44
N GLY A 241 -36.37 17.71 -0.27
CA GLY A 241 -36.22 16.50 0.54
C GLY A 241 -34.84 16.21 1.15
N LYS A 242 -34.80 15.29 2.11
CA LYS A 242 -33.55 14.77 2.68
C LYS A 242 -32.70 14.19 1.54
N LYS A 243 -31.44 14.66 1.43
CA LYS A 243 -30.47 14.16 0.44
C LYS A 243 -30.39 12.64 0.57
N LYS A 244 -30.63 11.91 -0.51
CA LYS A 244 -30.48 10.45 -0.53
C LYS A 244 -29.06 10.11 -0.95
N ALA A 245 -28.46 9.12 -0.29
CA ALA A 245 -27.20 8.54 -0.76
C ALA A 245 -27.40 7.85 -2.11
N CYS A 246 -26.38 7.92 -2.97
CA CYS A 246 -26.36 7.21 -4.25
C CYS A 246 -26.42 5.68 -4.01
N LYS A 247 -26.86 4.93 -5.03
CA LYS A 247 -27.08 3.47 -4.93
C LYS A 247 -25.82 2.65 -4.59
N ASN A 248 -24.63 3.19 -4.85
CA ASN A 248 -23.32 2.67 -4.46
C ASN A 248 -22.46 3.79 -3.83
N CYS A 249 -22.96 4.42 -2.78
CA CYS A 249 -22.28 5.55 -2.13
C CYS A 249 -21.03 5.09 -1.37
N THR A 250 -19.85 5.47 -1.85
CA THR A 250 -18.55 5.22 -1.21
C THR A 250 -18.01 6.42 -0.42
N CYS A 251 -18.73 7.55 -0.40
CA CYS A 251 -18.28 8.80 0.23
C CYS A 251 -18.76 9.00 1.68
N GLY A 252 -19.29 7.96 2.34
CA GLY A 252 -19.67 7.99 3.76
C GLY A 252 -21.02 8.66 4.08
N LEU A 253 -21.66 9.33 3.12
CA LEU A 253 -22.96 10.00 3.33
C LEU A 253 -24.09 9.01 3.70
N ALA A 254 -23.98 7.76 3.25
CA ALA A 254 -24.93 6.71 3.63
C ALA A 254 -24.89 6.41 5.14
N GLU A 255 -23.71 6.40 5.74
CA GLU A 255 -23.48 6.02 7.14
C GLU A 255 -23.99 7.12 8.09
N GLU A 256 -23.81 8.40 7.73
CA GLU A 256 -24.34 9.54 8.49
C GLU A 256 -25.88 9.54 8.53
N LEU A 257 -26.53 9.28 7.40
CA LEU A 257 -28.00 9.23 7.30
C LEU A 257 -28.61 8.05 8.08
N GLU A 258 -27.87 6.96 8.28
CA GLU A 258 -28.31 5.83 9.11
C GLU A 258 -28.14 6.10 10.61
N GLN A 259 -27.08 6.81 11.01
CA GLN A 259 -26.90 7.21 12.41
C GLN A 259 -28.01 8.16 12.88
N GLU A 260 -28.45 9.10 12.05
CA GLU A 260 -29.53 10.02 12.41
C GLU A 260 -30.87 9.29 12.65
N LYS A 261 -31.16 8.21 11.91
CA LYS A 261 -32.41 7.43 12.06
C LYS A 261 -32.51 6.63 13.35
N LYS A 262 -31.38 6.22 13.95
CA LYS A 262 -31.36 5.45 15.21
C LYS A 262 -31.76 6.28 16.44
N SER A 263 -31.86 7.60 16.32
CA SER A 263 -32.24 8.50 17.42
C SER A 263 -33.75 8.67 17.64
N SER A 264 -34.59 8.12 16.76
CA SER A 264 -36.05 8.24 16.87
C SER A 264 -36.70 7.00 17.52
N GLN A 265 -37.45 7.22 18.62
CA GLN A 265 -38.18 6.16 19.33
C GLN A 265 -39.21 5.45 18.42
N PRO A 266 -39.39 4.12 18.55
CA PRO A 266 -40.32 3.36 17.71
C PRO A 266 -41.78 3.74 18.02
N LYS A 267 -42.50 4.28 17.04
CA LYS A 267 -43.95 4.55 17.13
C LYS A 267 -44.72 3.42 16.44
N SER A 268 -45.78 2.93 17.07
CA SER A 268 -46.70 1.94 16.46
C SER A 268 -47.40 2.51 15.23
N ALA A 269 -47.76 1.65 14.26
CA ALA A 269 -48.38 2.06 12.99
C ALA A 269 -49.76 2.75 13.15
N CYS A 270 -50.43 2.55 14.30
CA CYS A 270 -51.71 3.15 14.65
C CYS A 270 -51.56 4.40 15.56
N GLY A 271 -50.35 4.76 15.99
CA GLY A 271 -50.08 5.97 16.79
C GLY A 271 -50.56 5.95 18.26
N ASN A 272 -51.37 4.97 18.68
CA ASN A 272 -51.95 4.93 20.04
C ASN A 272 -51.08 4.23 21.10
N CYS A 273 -50.09 3.42 20.71
CA CYS A 273 -49.17 2.77 21.65
C CYS A 273 -47.74 3.29 21.43
N TYR A 274 -47.16 3.92 22.46
CA TYR A 274 -45.85 4.57 22.41
C TYR A 274 -44.67 3.58 22.53
N LEU A 275 -44.95 2.33 22.92
CA LEU A 275 -43.96 1.24 23.05
C LEU A 275 -43.95 0.28 21.85
N GLY A 276 -44.72 0.58 20.79
CA GLY A 276 -44.74 -0.21 19.56
C GLY A 276 -45.76 -1.35 19.54
N ASP A 277 -45.90 -1.98 18.37
CA ASP A 277 -46.89 -3.04 18.10
C ASP A 277 -46.56 -4.41 18.74
N ALA A 278 -45.36 -4.57 19.32
CA ALA A 278 -44.97 -5.80 20.00
C ALA A 278 -45.90 -6.17 21.19
N PHE A 279 -46.64 -5.19 21.72
CA PHE A 279 -47.65 -5.34 22.77
C PHE A 279 -49.10 -5.36 22.26
N ARG A 280 -49.33 -5.58 20.96
CA ARG A 280 -50.69 -5.71 20.37
C ARG A 280 -50.95 -7.08 19.74
N CYS A 281 -49.98 -7.98 19.80
CA CYS A 281 -50.14 -9.39 19.45
C CYS A 281 -51.06 -10.11 20.47
N ALA A 282 -51.67 -11.22 20.06
CA ALA A 282 -52.57 -12.03 20.91
C ALA A 282 -51.93 -12.55 22.22
N SER A 283 -50.62 -12.40 22.37
CA SER A 283 -49.79 -12.77 23.53
C SER A 283 -49.42 -11.58 24.45
N CYS A 284 -50.04 -10.39 24.28
CA CYS A 284 -49.74 -9.24 25.15
C CYS A 284 -50.39 -9.35 26.55
N PRO A 285 -49.63 -9.29 27.65
CA PRO A 285 -50.17 -9.36 29.02
C PRO A 285 -51.12 -8.21 29.41
N TYR A 286 -51.06 -7.08 28.70
CA TYR A 286 -51.83 -5.86 28.99
C TYR A 286 -52.95 -5.59 27.97
N LEU A 287 -53.36 -6.62 27.24
CA LEU A 287 -54.44 -6.50 26.25
C LEU A 287 -55.76 -6.10 26.94
N GLY A 288 -56.31 -4.93 26.57
CA GLY A 288 -57.54 -4.37 27.16
C GLY A 288 -57.34 -3.28 28.22
N MET A 289 -56.09 -2.96 28.60
CA MET A 289 -55.77 -1.84 29.48
C MET A 289 -55.50 -0.54 28.69
N PRO A 290 -55.68 0.65 29.30
CA PRO A 290 -55.38 1.92 28.65
C PRO A 290 -53.90 2.03 28.26
N ALA A 291 -53.61 2.80 27.21
CA ALA A 291 -52.26 2.96 26.69
C ALA A 291 -51.31 3.59 27.72
N PHE A 292 -50.08 3.06 27.79
CA PHE A 292 -49.03 3.58 28.66
C PHE A 292 -48.61 5.00 28.27
N LYS A 293 -48.34 5.84 29.28
CA LYS A 293 -47.84 7.19 29.05
C LYS A 293 -46.34 7.17 28.74
N PRO A 294 -45.82 8.17 27.99
CA PRO A 294 -44.39 8.28 27.73
C PRO A 294 -43.59 8.35 29.04
N GLY A 295 -42.70 7.38 29.28
CA GLY A 295 -41.82 7.33 30.47
C GLY A 295 -42.26 6.39 31.59
N GLU A 296 -43.38 5.69 31.46
CA GLU A 296 -43.85 4.73 32.46
C GLU A 296 -43.07 3.40 32.37
N LYS A 297 -42.42 3.00 33.47
CA LYS A 297 -41.68 1.72 33.55
C LYS A 297 -42.64 0.59 33.90
N ILE A 298 -42.88 -0.29 32.95
CA ILE A 298 -43.75 -1.45 33.12
C ILE A 298 -42.93 -2.59 33.74
N LEU A 299 -43.35 -3.07 34.91
CA LEU A 299 -42.76 -4.25 35.55
C LEU A 299 -43.59 -5.48 35.16
N LEU A 300 -43.10 -6.24 34.19
CA LEU A 300 -43.63 -7.57 33.87
C LEU A 300 -43.18 -8.54 34.97
N GLN A 301 -44.12 -9.18 35.67
CA GLN A 301 -43.78 -10.25 36.61
C GLN A 301 -43.44 -11.52 35.82
N GLU A 302 -42.38 -12.25 36.21
CA GLU A 302 -41.82 -13.41 35.49
C GLU A 302 -42.85 -14.52 35.18
N ASN A 303 -43.97 -14.60 35.91
CA ASN A 303 -45.01 -15.62 35.70
C ASN A 303 -45.89 -15.41 34.47
N GLN A 304 -45.73 -14.31 33.71
CA GLN A 304 -46.57 -13.98 32.55
C GLN A 304 -45.87 -14.15 31.19
N LEU A 305 -44.62 -14.58 31.18
CA LEU A 305 -43.89 -14.94 29.94
C LEU A 305 -44.10 -16.42 29.64
N HIS A 306 -45.24 -16.77 29.03
CA HIS A 306 -45.36 -18.07 28.38
C HIS A 306 -44.86 -17.93 26.94
N ASP A 307 -43.63 -18.39 26.72
CA ASP A 307 -43.04 -18.52 25.39
C ASP A 307 -43.70 -19.71 24.69
N ALA A 308 -44.36 -19.45 23.55
CA ALA A 308 -44.89 -20.46 22.64
C ALA A 308 -44.39 -20.16 21.23
#